data_AF-A0A923VFS6-F1
#
_entry.id   AF-A0A923VFS6-F1
#
_cell.length_a   1.000
_cell.length_b   1.000
_cell.length_c   1.000
_cell.angle_alpha   90.00
_cell.angle_beta   90.00
_cell.angle_gamma   90.00
#
_symmetry.space_group_name_H-M   'P 1'
#
loop_
_entity.id
_entity.type
_entity.pdbx_description
1 polymer ?
#
loop_
_entity_poly.entity_id
_entity_poly.type
_entity_poly.pdbx_seq_one_letter_code
_entity_poly.pdbx_strand_id
1 'polypeptide(L)'
;IDIANDVMVAASKTFTKQLYADHSNQVCVLVSSSTHGQPALADNEIGSIFTHHFTKIIQSLLVKKSNPSQYFPWVKVLKTTAEKAFKESNKYNIGNGVAGKQKAVFEVYIESDDNYEKRMNKQGL
;
A
#
# COMPACT_ATOMS: atom_id res chain seq x y z
N ILE A 1 -3.48 19.80 6.92
CA ILE A 1 -2.19 19.11 6.73
C ILE A 1 -2.35 18.22 5.51
N ASP A 2 -1.70 18.59 4.40
CA ASP A 2 -1.80 17.94 3.09
C ASP A 2 -1.12 16.56 3.16
N ILE A 3 -1.92 15.49 3.12
CA ILE A 3 -1.45 14.09 3.22
C ILE A 3 -0.35 13.81 2.19
N ALA A 4 -0.37 14.49 1.03
CA ALA A 4 0.67 14.34 0.03
C ALA A 4 2.03 14.92 0.48
N ASN A 5 2.05 15.98 1.29
CA ASN A 5 3.29 16.52 1.86
C ASN A 5 3.86 15.61 2.94
N ASP A 6 3.00 14.94 3.71
CA ASP A 6 3.43 13.96 4.72
C ASP A 6 3.94 12.66 4.08
N VAL A 7 3.36 12.25 2.93
CA VAL A 7 3.59 10.91 2.35
C VAL A 7 4.68 10.84 1.31
N MET A 8 4.88 11.79 0.38
CA MET A 8 6.12 12.00 -0.43
C MET A 8 5.90 12.85 -1.70
N VAL A 9 7.04 13.36 -2.20
CA VAL A 9 7.23 14.11 -3.46
C VAL A 9 6.61 13.40 -4.66
N ALA A 10 5.53 13.98 -5.17
CA ALA A 10 5.06 14.08 -6.55
C ALA A 10 5.22 12.91 -7.56
N ALA A 11 4.12 12.50 -8.22
CA ALA A 11 4.04 11.40 -9.21
C ALA A 11 3.44 11.82 -10.58
N SER A 12 4.13 11.60 -11.71
CA SER A 12 3.60 11.78 -13.09
C SER A 12 3.22 10.46 -13.79
N LYS A 13 2.65 10.50 -15.00
CA LYS A 13 2.33 9.30 -15.82
C LYS A 13 3.50 8.33 -16.03
N THR A 14 4.75 8.80 -16.02
CA THR A 14 5.95 7.95 -16.13
C THR A 14 6.22 7.15 -14.85
N PHE A 15 5.85 7.70 -13.69
CA PHE A 15 5.93 7.07 -12.38
C PHE A 15 5.03 5.82 -12.27
N THR A 16 3.92 5.80 -13.03
CA THR A 16 3.03 4.63 -13.12
C THR A 16 3.73 3.41 -13.73
N LYS A 17 4.78 3.57 -14.56
CA LYS A 17 5.58 2.43 -15.05
C LYS A 17 6.54 1.90 -13.96
N GLN A 18 7.18 2.80 -13.20
CA GLN A 18 8.01 2.44 -12.04
C GLN A 18 7.21 1.85 -10.86
N LEU A 19 5.89 2.08 -10.83
CA LEU A 19 4.95 1.43 -9.90
C LEU A 19 4.93 -0.10 -10.06
N TYR A 20 5.28 -0.62 -11.26
CA TYR A 20 5.11 -2.03 -11.62
C TYR A 20 6.40 -2.76 -12.02
N ALA A 21 7.48 -2.06 -12.35
CA ALA A 21 8.77 -2.70 -12.67
C ALA A 21 9.93 -1.70 -12.63
N ASP A 22 10.98 -2.03 -11.88
CA ASP A 22 12.34 -1.78 -12.36
C ASP A 22 12.58 -2.83 -13.45
N HIS A 23 13.11 -2.45 -14.62
CA HIS A 23 13.38 -3.39 -15.71
C HIS A 23 14.38 -4.51 -15.33
N SER A 24 14.99 -4.41 -14.14
CA SER A 24 15.92 -5.39 -13.56
C SER A 24 15.44 -6.06 -12.25
N ASN A 25 14.34 -5.55 -11.65
CA ASN A 25 13.81 -6.07 -10.38
C ASN A 25 12.27 -6.09 -10.39
N GLN A 26 11.71 -7.27 -10.14
CA GLN A 26 10.29 -7.44 -9.87
C GLN A 26 10.00 -7.10 -8.40
N VAL A 27 9.09 -6.16 -8.17
CA VAL A 27 8.62 -5.83 -6.82
C VAL A 27 7.25 -6.44 -6.61
N CYS A 28 7.16 -7.43 -5.72
CA CYS A 28 5.90 -7.99 -5.25
C CYS A 28 5.58 -7.43 -3.87
N VAL A 29 4.42 -6.80 -3.72
CA VAL A 29 3.95 -6.29 -2.43
C VAL A 29 2.69 -7.03 -2.04
N LEU A 30 2.77 -7.83 -0.97
CA LEU A 30 1.60 -8.45 -0.36
C LEU A 30 1.04 -7.51 0.69
N VAL A 31 -0.25 -7.22 0.60
CA VAL A 31 -0.93 -6.29 1.51
C VAL A 31 -2.18 -6.96 2.04
N SER A 32 -2.32 -7.02 3.37
CA SER A 32 -3.56 -7.40 4.03
C SER A 32 -4.14 -6.20 4.79
N SER A 33 -5.44 -5.96 4.59
CA SER A 33 -6.16 -4.85 5.23
C SER A 33 -6.35 -5.04 6.74
N SER A 34 -6.22 -6.26 7.26
CA SER A 34 -6.19 -6.57 8.68
C SER A 34 -5.18 -7.67 9.00
N THR A 35 -4.71 -7.69 10.24
CA THR A 35 -3.86 -8.77 10.75
C THR A 35 -4.71 -9.97 11.15
N HIS A 36 -4.07 -11.13 11.24
CA HIS A 36 -4.74 -12.36 11.60
C HIS A 36 -5.51 -12.23 12.93
N GLY A 37 -6.74 -12.73 12.95
CA GLY A 37 -7.63 -12.66 14.11
C GLY A 37 -8.30 -11.30 14.34
N GLN A 38 -8.08 -10.31 13.46
CA GLN A 38 -8.78 -9.01 13.53
C GLN A 38 -9.73 -8.81 12.34
N PRO A 39 -10.93 -8.24 12.59
CA PRO A 39 -11.85 -7.93 11.51
C PRO A 39 -11.28 -6.83 10.61
N ALA A 40 -11.43 -7.01 9.29
CA ALA A 40 -11.35 -5.92 8.34
C ALA A 40 -12.67 -5.17 8.38
N LEU A 41 -12.62 -3.84 8.57
CA LEU A 41 -13.81 -3.03 8.73
C LEU A 41 -14.19 -2.34 7.42
N ALA A 42 -15.51 -2.23 7.23
CA ALA A 42 -16.12 -1.51 6.15
C ALA A 42 -17.26 -0.64 6.70
N ASP A 43 -17.48 0.46 6.02
CA ASP A 43 -18.50 1.46 6.29
C ASP A 43 -19.43 1.56 5.07
N ASN A 44 -20.71 1.86 5.30
CA ASN A 44 -21.71 1.87 4.25
C ASN A 44 -21.53 3.02 3.25
N GLU A 45 -20.91 4.13 3.65
CA GLU A 45 -20.69 5.30 2.80
C GLU A 45 -19.37 5.22 2.05
N ILE A 46 -18.30 4.76 2.72
CA ILE A 46 -16.94 4.79 2.17
C ILE A 46 -16.41 3.42 1.72
N GLY A 47 -17.12 2.33 2.04
CA GLY A 47 -16.68 0.96 1.80
C GLY A 47 -15.58 0.52 2.77
N SER A 48 -14.62 -0.29 2.31
CA SER A 48 -13.49 -0.71 3.15
C SER A 48 -12.68 0.50 3.62
N ILE A 49 -12.54 0.65 4.94
CA ILE A 49 -11.78 1.77 5.55
C ILE A 49 -10.34 1.77 5.02
N PHE A 50 -9.73 0.59 4.91
CA PHE A 50 -8.37 0.46 4.38
C PHE A 50 -8.29 0.92 2.92
N THR A 51 -9.14 0.37 2.05
CA THR A 51 -9.13 0.72 0.62
C THR A 51 -9.43 2.20 0.42
N HIS A 52 -10.37 2.77 1.18
CA HIS A 52 -10.70 4.19 1.13
C HIS A 52 -9.48 5.10 1.36
N HIS A 53 -8.72 4.84 2.44
CA HIS A 53 -7.52 5.61 2.74
C HIS A 53 -6.41 5.36 1.71
N PHE A 54 -6.24 4.11 1.27
CA PHE A 54 -5.27 3.74 0.25
C PHE A 54 -5.53 4.53 -1.04
N THR A 55 -6.76 4.49 -1.56
CA THR A 55 -7.13 5.18 -2.80
C THR A 55 -7.00 6.68 -2.68
N LYS A 56 -7.35 7.28 -1.53
CA LYS A 56 -7.15 8.71 -1.29
C LYS A 56 -5.67 9.11 -1.34
N ILE A 57 -4.80 8.32 -0.72
CA ILE A 57 -3.34 8.57 -0.75
C ILE A 57 -2.81 8.45 -2.18
N ILE A 58 -3.16 7.38 -2.90
CA ILE A 58 -2.75 7.20 -4.31
C ILE A 58 -3.24 8.37 -5.16
N GLN A 59 -4.51 8.75 -5.05
CA GLN A 59 -5.08 9.87 -5.80
C GLN A 59 -4.32 11.17 -5.53
N SER A 60 -4.00 11.48 -4.28
CA SER A 60 -3.24 12.67 -3.91
C SER A 60 -1.82 12.68 -4.48
N LEU A 61 -1.19 11.52 -4.65
CA LEU A 61 0.15 11.41 -5.24
C LEU A 61 0.13 11.65 -6.75
N LEU A 62 -0.90 11.16 -7.46
CA LEU A 62 -1.03 11.25 -8.93
C LEU A 62 -1.14 12.69 -9.47
N VAL A 63 -1.46 13.68 -8.64
CA VAL A 63 -1.72 15.07 -9.08
C VAL A 63 -0.48 15.97 -9.06
N LYS A 64 0.67 15.49 -8.55
CA LYS A 64 1.87 16.31 -8.34
C LYS A 64 2.98 15.94 -9.35
N LYS A 65 3.79 16.91 -9.84
CA LYS A 65 4.90 16.69 -10.81
C LYS A 65 6.10 15.88 -10.26
N SER A 66 6.36 14.68 -10.77
CA SER A 66 7.43 13.80 -10.26
C SER A 66 8.86 14.12 -10.66
N ASN A 67 9.80 13.68 -9.83
CA ASN A 67 11.18 13.45 -10.21
C ASN A 67 11.32 12.06 -10.88
N PRO A 68 11.78 11.96 -12.14
CA PRO A 68 11.91 10.69 -12.86
C PRO A 68 12.88 9.68 -12.22
N SER A 69 13.81 10.12 -11.37
CA SER A 69 14.80 9.25 -10.73
C SER A 69 14.35 8.63 -9.40
N GLN A 70 13.10 8.88 -8.99
CA GLN A 70 12.60 8.48 -7.68
C GLN A 70 11.59 7.34 -7.80
N TYR A 71 11.83 6.24 -7.08
CA TYR A 71 10.90 5.11 -6.99
C TYR A 71 9.59 5.46 -6.28
N PHE A 72 8.54 4.70 -6.58
CA PHE A 72 7.28 4.78 -5.84
C PHE A 72 7.49 4.44 -4.35
N PRO A 73 7.08 5.30 -3.41
CA PRO A 73 7.37 5.13 -1.99
C PRO A 73 6.38 4.14 -1.32
N TRP A 74 6.32 2.89 -1.81
CA TRP A 74 5.35 1.86 -1.38
C TRP A 74 5.26 1.69 0.13
N VAL A 75 6.41 1.54 0.79
CA VAL A 75 6.48 1.36 2.25
C VAL A 75 5.84 2.55 2.98
N LYS A 76 6.08 3.77 2.52
CA LYS A 76 5.54 4.97 3.16
C LYS A 76 4.04 5.12 2.91
N VAL A 77 3.59 4.85 1.68
CA VAL A 77 2.16 4.82 1.33
C VAL A 77 1.41 3.81 2.18
N LEU A 78 1.92 2.59 2.32
CA LEU A 78 1.25 1.52 3.05
C LEU A 78 1.28 1.75 4.56
N LYS A 79 2.37 2.27 5.13
CA LYS A 79 2.42 2.69 6.54
C LYS A 79 1.39 3.78 6.83
N THR A 80 1.34 4.83 6.02
CA THR A 80 0.37 5.91 6.23
C THR A 80 -1.07 5.45 6.02
N THR A 81 -1.31 4.54 5.07
CA THR A 81 -2.62 3.90 4.89
C THR A 81 -3.02 3.14 6.15
N ALA A 82 -2.13 2.29 6.68
CA ALA A 82 -2.37 1.49 7.87
C ALA A 82 -2.65 2.37 9.11
N GLU A 83 -1.88 3.43 9.32
CA GLU A 83 -2.07 4.39 10.42
C GLU A 83 -3.42 5.09 10.35
N LYS A 84 -3.81 5.58 9.16
CA LYS A 84 -5.10 6.24 8.96
C LYS A 84 -6.27 5.27 9.15
N ALA A 85 -6.19 4.08 8.56
CA ALA A 85 -7.19 3.04 8.72
C ALA A 85 -7.35 2.62 10.19
N PHE A 86 -6.23 2.45 10.92
CA PHE A 86 -6.27 2.15 12.35
C PHE A 86 -6.96 3.25 13.15
N LYS A 87 -6.56 4.52 12.94
CA LYS A 87 -7.16 5.67 13.63
C LYS A 87 -8.65 5.78 13.37
N GLU A 88 -9.08 5.54 12.13
CA GLU A 88 -10.49 5.57 11.75
C GLU A 88 -11.27 4.39 12.32
N SER A 89 -10.68 3.20 12.33
CA SER A 89 -11.29 1.98 12.89
C SER A 89 -11.74 2.14 14.34
N ASN A 90 -11.04 2.95 15.14
CA ASN A 90 -11.39 3.22 16.54
C ASN A 90 -12.74 3.94 16.70
N LYS A 91 -13.30 4.52 15.63
CA LYS A 91 -14.62 5.17 15.65
C LYS A 91 -15.76 4.18 15.43
N TYR A 92 -15.45 2.98 14.94
CA TYR A 92 -16.44 1.96 14.62
C TYR A 92 -16.65 1.04 15.81
N ASN A 93 -17.92 0.75 16.10
CA ASN A 93 -18.28 -0.26 17.09
C ASN A 93 -18.34 -1.63 16.38
N ILE A 94 -17.47 -2.55 16.78
CA ILE A 94 -17.39 -3.90 16.21
C ILE A 94 -18.25 -4.92 16.96
N GLY A 95 -19.15 -4.44 17.83
CA GLY A 95 -20.02 -5.23 18.69
C GLY A 95 -19.73 -4.98 20.16
N ASN A 96 -20.77 -5.07 21.00
CA ASN A 96 -20.68 -4.93 22.46
C ASN A 96 -20.01 -3.64 22.97
N GLY A 97 -20.06 -2.56 22.18
CA GLY A 97 -19.43 -1.28 22.55
C GLY A 97 -17.90 -1.29 22.40
N VAL A 98 -17.32 -2.32 21.77
CA VAL A 98 -15.89 -2.42 21.53
C VAL A 98 -15.54 -1.62 20.28
N ALA A 99 -14.57 -0.73 20.42
CA ALA A 99 -14.00 0.00 19.29
C ALA A 99 -13.18 -0.91 18.37
N GLY A 100 -13.25 -0.67 17.07
CA GLY A 100 -12.40 -1.32 16.08
C GLY A 100 -10.92 -1.09 16.33
N LYS A 101 -10.09 -2.07 15.97
CA LYS A 101 -8.63 -2.01 16.13
C LYS A 101 -7.92 -2.56 14.90
N GLN A 102 -8.42 -2.23 13.70
CA GLN A 102 -7.96 -2.81 12.44
C GLN A 102 -6.50 -2.43 12.18
N LYS A 103 -5.60 -3.43 12.19
CA LYS A 103 -4.18 -3.25 11.87
C LYS A 103 -3.87 -3.89 10.52
N ALA A 104 -3.61 -3.08 9.49
CA ALA A 104 -3.13 -3.61 8.21
C ALA A 104 -1.67 -4.06 8.32
N VAL A 105 -1.30 -5.08 7.53
CA VAL A 105 0.06 -5.61 7.43
C VAL A 105 0.46 -5.69 5.96
N PHE A 106 1.75 -5.55 5.69
CA PHE A 106 2.26 -5.68 4.33
C PHE A 106 3.68 -6.24 4.35
N GLU A 107 4.01 -6.96 3.29
CA GLU A 107 5.32 -7.55 3.03
C GLU A 107 5.78 -7.08 1.65
N VAL A 108 7.04 -6.65 1.56
CA VAL A 108 7.65 -6.18 0.32
C VAL A 108 8.73 -7.18 -0.07
N TYR A 109 8.52 -7.84 -1.20
CA TYR A 109 9.48 -8.71 -1.84
C TYR A 109 10.07 -7.98 -3.03
N ILE A 110 11.39 -7.84 -3.03
CA ILE A 110 12.13 -7.32 -4.17
C ILE A 110 12.93 -8.49 -4.71
N GLU A 111 12.58 -8.93 -5.89
CA GLU A 111 13.27 -9.99 -6.60
C GLU A 111 14.04 -9.41 -7.77
N SER A 112 15.32 -9.72 -7.88
CA SER A 112 16.12 -9.40 -9.06
C SER A 112 15.94 -10.46 -10.15
N ASP A 113 16.04 -10.06 -11.42
CA ASP A 113 15.91 -10.98 -12.56
C ASP A 113 16.90 -12.16 -12.48
N ASP A 114 18.12 -11.92 -11.98
CA ASP A 114 19.14 -12.95 -11.73
C ASP A 114 18.66 -14.08 -10.79
N ASN A 115 17.76 -13.79 -9.86
CA ASN A 115 17.23 -14.76 -8.90
C ASN A 115 16.01 -15.50 -9.45
N TYR A 116 15.23 -14.84 -10.30
CA TYR A 116 14.12 -15.45 -11.03
C TYR A 116 14.62 -16.54 -12.00
N GLU A 117 15.60 -16.22 -12.85
CA GLU A 117 16.17 -17.18 -13.81
C GLU A 117 16.80 -18.40 -13.11
N LYS A 118 17.49 -18.19 -11.99
CA LYS A 118 18.06 -19.29 -11.17
C LYS A 118 16.99 -20.22 -10.58
N ARG A 119 15.79 -19.70 -10.25
CA ARG A 119 14.67 -20.52 -9.77
C ARG A 119 14.04 -21.34 -10.89
N MET A 120 13.79 -20.71 -12.04
CA MET A 120 13.23 -21.39 -13.21
C MET A 120 14.16 -22.51 -13.69
N ASN A 121 15.47 -22.26 -13.72
CA ASN A 121 16.48 -23.28 -14.06
C ASN A 121 16.59 -24.41 -13.01
N LYS A 122 16.26 -24.16 -11.74
CA LYS A 122 16.21 -25.20 -10.70
C LYS A 122 14.94 -26.05 -10.73
N GLN A 123 13.86 -25.54 -11.34
CA GLN A 123 12.59 -26.26 -11.44
C GLN A 123 12.43 -27.09 -12.73
N GLY A 124 13.43 -27.08 -13.61
CA GLY A 124 13.54 -28.04 -14.71
C GLY A 124 12.39 -27.97 -15.73
N LEU A 125 12.18 -26.78 -16.31
CA LEU A 125 11.56 -26.67 -17.64
C LEU A 125 12.65 -26.67 -18.71
#